data_AF-A0A936Q6F5-F1
#
_entry.id   AF-A0A936Q6F5-F1
#
_cell.length_a   1.000
_cell.length_b   1.000
_cell.length_c   1.000
_cell.angle_alpha   90.00
_cell.angle_beta   90.00
_cell.angle_gamma   90.00
#
_symmetry.space_group_name_H-M   'P 1'
#
loop_
_entity.id
_entity.type
_entity.pdbx_description
1 polymer ?
#
loop_
_entity_poly.entity_id
_entity_poly.type
_entity_poly.pdbx_seq_one_letter_code
_entity_poly.pdbx_strand_id
1 'polypeptide(L)'
;MPGTRSPCARPGRAARCPRSASPSPRAISRCAGSSRRPVPSSSPRRRRRSCRVSCPGPSETSTPRRSTVPSKKRTPELTHLDAEGAARMVDVSGKAASVRTATARAVVTMGPVAWSALDASENRKGDALAVARLAGIQAAKRASDWIPLCHPLVFDGVDVALTRRARTRSVEIVASVRGTGKTGYEMEAMVAAAAAALTVYDMCKGAEKGIVVGPIELVSKTGGKSGDWIRQADAVQRPRRGR
;
A
#
# COMPACT_ATOMS: atom_id res chain seq x y z
N MET A 1 -42.21 30.74 42.17
CA MET A 1 -43.64 30.77 41.84
C MET A 1 -43.80 30.41 40.35
N PRO A 2 -44.79 29.57 40.01
CA PRO A 2 -44.88 28.74 38.78
C PRO A 2 -45.17 29.62 37.56
N GLY A 3 -44.85 29.27 36.31
CA GLY A 3 -45.00 27.98 35.64
C GLY A 3 -46.10 28.13 34.60
N THR A 4 -45.76 28.14 33.31
CA THR A 4 -46.73 27.97 32.21
C THR A 4 -46.08 27.17 31.08
N ARG A 5 -46.57 25.93 30.92
CA ARG A 5 -46.30 25.03 29.80
C ARG A 5 -47.35 25.23 28.69
N SER A 6 -46.92 24.88 27.47
CA SER A 6 -47.70 24.32 26.35
C SER A 6 -48.53 25.27 25.46
N PRO A 7 -48.91 24.88 24.21
CA PRO A 7 -48.71 23.57 23.55
C PRO A 7 -48.15 23.56 22.10
N CYS A 8 -47.55 22.43 21.74
CA CYS A 8 -47.80 21.61 20.53
C CYS A 8 -48.44 22.26 19.29
N ALA A 9 -47.70 22.31 18.17
CA ALA A 9 -48.25 22.32 16.82
C ALA A 9 -47.76 21.08 16.03
N ARG A 10 -48.72 20.39 15.42
CA ARG A 10 -48.65 19.09 14.74
C ARG A 10 -47.89 19.12 13.40
N PRO A 11 -47.44 17.95 12.89
CA PRO A 11 -46.70 17.84 11.64
C PRO A 11 -47.62 17.85 10.41
N GLY A 12 -47.30 18.68 9.44
CA GLY A 12 -47.96 18.77 8.13
C GLY A 12 -47.43 17.74 7.12
N ARG A 13 -48.37 17.23 6.32
CA ARG A 13 -48.30 16.06 5.46
C ARG A 13 -47.30 16.12 4.29
N ALA A 14 -46.92 14.90 3.90
CA ALA A 14 -46.22 14.51 2.69
C ALA A 14 -46.84 15.03 1.38
N ALA A 15 -45.97 15.38 0.43
CA ALA A 15 -46.28 15.37 -0.99
C ALA A 15 -45.26 14.47 -1.71
N ARG A 16 -45.75 13.32 -2.18
CA ARG A 16 -45.09 12.45 -3.15
C ARG A 16 -45.05 13.17 -4.50
N CYS A 17 -43.89 13.25 -5.13
CA CYS A 17 -43.79 13.38 -6.58
C CYS A 17 -43.51 11.98 -7.20
N PRO A 18 -44.13 11.65 -8.33
CA PRO A 18 -44.12 10.30 -8.89
C PRO A 18 -42.84 10.00 -9.67
N ARG A 19 -42.52 8.70 -9.69
CA ARG A 19 -41.53 8.06 -10.55
C ARG A 19 -41.93 8.16 -12.02
N SER A 20 -40.98 8.45 -12.90
CA SER A 20 -40.99 8.04 -14.32
C SER A 20 -39.54 7.77 -14.74
N ALA A 21 -39.14 6.51 -14.82
CA ALA A 21 -39.18 5.68 -16.01
C ALA A 21 -37.91 5.85 -16.87
N SER A 22 -36.97 4.94 -16.64
CA SER A 22 -35.90 4.54 -17.55
C SER A 22 -36.46 3.89 -18.82
N PRO A 23 -35.76 3.99 -19.96
CA PRO A 23 -35.71 2.90 -20.91
C PRO A 23 -34.28 2.35 -21.08
N SER A 24 -34.20 1.03 -21.01
CA SER A 24 -33.07 0.16 -21.35
C SER A 24 -33.09 -0.18 -22.87
N PRO A 25 -32.22 -1.03 -23.43
CA PRO A 25 -31.31 -0.67 -24.52
C PRO A 25 -31.80 -1.24 -25.86
N ARG A 26 -31.35 -0.67 -26.98
CA ARG A 26 -31.44 -1.34 -28.29
C ARG A 26 -30.06 -1.70 -28.80
N ALA A 27 -29.95 -2.98 -29.12
CA ALA A 27 -28.81 -3.66 -29.68
C ALA A 27 -28.81 -3.61 -31.22
N ILE A 28 -27.73 -4.18 -31.77
CA ILE A 28 -27.56 -4.78 -33.10
C ILE A 28 -26.89 -3.88 -34.16
N SER A 29 -25.63 -4.18 -34.46
CA SER A 29 -25.26 -4.60 -35.82
C SER A 29 -23.93 -5.38 -35.83
N ARG A 30 -23.97 -6.56 -36.45
CA ARG A 30 -22.87 -7.49 -36.73
C ARG A 30 -22.28 -7.15 -38.11
N CYS A 31 -20.95 -7.31 -38.26
CA CYS A 31 -20.26 -7.80 -39.46
C CYS A 31 -18.90 -8.36 -38.95
N ALA A 32 -18.66 -9.67 -38.86
CA ALA A 32 -18.39 -10.65 -39.93
C ALA A 32 -17.21 -10.26 -40.83
N GLY A 33 -16.09 -10.97 -40.68
CA GLY A 33 -14.88 -10.84 -41.52
C GLY A 33 -13.81 -11.85 -41.13
N SER A 34 -13.93 -13.05 -41.70
CA SER A 34 -13.02 -14.20 -41.54
C SER A 34 -11.93 -14.16 -42.61
N SER A 35 -10.68 -14.50 -42.27
CA SER A 35 -9.83 -15.34 -43.15
C SER A 35 -8.63 -15.91 -42.38
N ARG A 36 -8.52 -17.25 -42.38
CA ARG A 36 -7.39 -18.03 -41.85
C ARG A 36 -6.42 -18.43 -42.98
N ARG A 37 -5.21 -18.85 -42.54
CA ARG A 37 -4.22 -19.83 -43.11
C ARG A 37 -3.20 -19.31 -44.14
N PRO A 38 -2.07 -20.03 -44.38
CA PRO A 38 -1.26 -20.91 -43.50
C PRO A 38 0.29 -20.73 -43.63
N VAL A 39 1.02 -21.47 -42.77
CA VAL A 39 2.48 -21.75 -42.74
C VAL A 39 3.02 -22.52 -43.96
N PRO A 40 4.35 -22.45 -44.20
CA PRO A 40 5.08 -23.65 -44.60
C PRO A 40 6.40 -23.90 -43.83
N SER A 41 6.66 -25.18 -43.62
CA SER A 41 7.88 -25.82 -43.11
C SER A 41 8.81 -26.24 -44.24
N SER A 42 10.13 -26.19 -44.05
CA SER A 42 11.06 -27.07 -44.77
C SER A 42 12.47 -27.09 -44.16
N SER A 43 12.87 -28.27 -43.67
CA SER A 43 14.27 -28.65 -43.41
C SER A 43 14.87 -29.27 -44.68
N PRO A 44 16.21 -29.23 -44.84
CA PRO A 44 16.90 -30.26 -45.59
C PRO A 44 17.95 -30.99 -44.74
N ARG A 45 17.81 -32.32 -44.68
CA ARG A 45 18.87 -33.28 -44.36
C ARG A 45 19.94 -33.26 -45.46
N ARG A 46 21.23 -33.25 -45.11
CA ARG A 46 22.24 -33.83 -46.01
C ARG A 46 23.45 -34.44 -45.28
N ARG A 47 23.44 -35.79 -45.33
CA ARG A 47 24.51 -36.75 -45.64
C ARG A 47 25.88 -36.66 -44.94
N ARG A 48 26.16 -37.78 -44.28
CA ARG A 48 27.44 -38.35 -43.82
C ARG A 48 28.51 -38.45 -44.91
N ARG A 49 29.77 -38.24 -44.50
CA ARG A 49 31.03 -38.87 -45.00
C ARG A 49 31.98 -38.90 -43.79
N SER A 50 32.24 -40.04 -43.14
CA SER A 50 33.11 -41.18 -43.47
C SER A 50 34.60 -40.95 -43.15
N CYS A 51 35.15 -41.88 -42.36
CA CYS A 51 36.56 -42.26 -42.22
C CYS A 51 37.42 -41.28 -41.38
N ARG A 52 38.37 -41.69 -40.54
CA ARG A 52 39.09 -42.97 -40.37
C ARG A 52 39.70 -43.03 -38.95
N VAL A 53 40.13 -44.24 -38.60
CA VAL A 53 40.65 -44.78 -37.34
C VAL A 53 42.00 -44.20 -36.91
N SER A 54 42.25 -44.11 -35.58
CA SER A 54 43.40 -44.71 -34.84
C SER A 54 43.78 -43.94 -33.57
N CYS A 55 43.76 -44.64 -32.42
CA CYS A 55 44.28 -44.23 -31.09
C CYS A 55 45.84 -44.27 -31.08
N PRO A 56 46.60 -43.79 -30.05
CA PRO A 56 46.54 -44.23 -28.63
C PRO A 56 46.68 -43.11 -27.56
N GLY A 57 46.45 -43.46 -26.29
CA GLY A 57 46.46 -42.58 -25.11
C GLY A 57 47.85 -42.07 -24.66
N PRO A 58 47.90 -41.34 -23.53
CA PRO A 58 48.26 -42.03 -22.28
C PRO A 58 47.48 -41.60 -21.02
N SER A 59 47.67 -42.42 -20.00
CA SER A 59 47.35 -42.28 -18.58
C SER A 59 47.71 -40.92 -17.97
N GLU A 60 46.89 -40.43 -17.03
CA GLU A 60 47.37 -39.99 -15.70
C GLU A 60 46.23 -39.57 -14.74
N THR A 61 46.24 -40.21 -13.57
CA THR A 61 45.89 -39.73 -12.22
C THR A 61 44.59 -38.95 -11.99
N SER A 62 43.60 -39.67 -11.45
CA SER A 62 42.39 -39.17 -10.82
C SER A 62 42.71 -38.37 -9.54
N THR A 63 42.59 -37.05 -9.60
CA THR A 63 42.36 -36.19 -8.43
C THR A 63 40.88 -35.82 -8.38
N PRO A 64 40.14 -36.01 -7.27
CA PRO A 64 38.75 -35.58 -7.22
C PRO A 64 38.73 -34.04 -7.15
N ARG A 65 38.33 -33.40 -8.26
CA ARG A 65 37.97 -31.97 -8.25
C ARG A 65 36.79 -31.80 -7.30
N ARG A 66 37.07 -31.22 -6.14
CA ARG A 66 36.09 -30.70 -5.18
C ARG A 66 35.13 -29.78 -5.93
N SER A 67 33.93 -30.27 -6.19
CA SER A 67 32.85 -29.48 -6.78
C SER A 67 32.47 -28.40 -5.77
N THR A 68 32.94 -27.18 -6.01
CA THR A 68 32.44 -26.00 -5.32
C THR A 68 31.01 -25.78 -5.80
N VAL A 69 30.05 -26.37 -5.07
CA VAL A 69 28.63 -26.04 -5.22
C VAL A 69 28.50 -24.54 -4.97
N PRO A 70 28.07 -23.73 -5.95
CA PRO A 70 27.84 -22.32 -5.72
C PRO A 70 26.68 -22.20 -4.73
N SER A 71 26.96 -21.58 -3.58
CA SER A 71 25.97 -21.23 -2.57
C SER A 71 24.83 -20.44 -3.23
N LYS A 72 23.68 -21.10 -3.37
CA LYS A 72 22.46 -20.52 -3.92
C LYS A 72 22.06 -19.36 -3.02
N LYS A 73 22.26 -18.12 -3.50
CA LYS A 73 21.67 -16.91 -2.88
C LYS A 73 20.19 -17.22 -2.64
N ARG A 74 19.79 -17.28 -1.37
CA ARG A 74 18.39 -17.43 -0.97
C ARG A 74 17.66 -16.17 -1.42
N THR A 75 17.00 -16.25 -2.57
CA THR A 75 15.95 -15.30 -2.95
C THR A 75 14.96 -15.25 -1.79
N PRO A 76 14.58 -14.06 -1.28
CA PRO A 76 13.59 -13.98 -0.22
C PRO A 76 12.31 -14.66 -0.72
N GLU A 77 11.93 -15.71 -0.01
CA GLU A 77 10.76 -16.52 -0.34
C GLU A 77 9.52 -15.62 -0.19
N LEU A 78 8.78 -15.42 -1.29
CA LEU A 78 7.57 -14.60 -1.30
C LEU A 78 6.52 -15.30 -0.45
N THR A 79 6.32 -14.87 0.78
CA THR A 79 5.44 -15.57 1.74
C THR A 79 3.96 -15.53 1.38
N HIS A 80 3.58 -14.66 0.43
CA HIS A 80 2.19 -14.45 0.01
C HIS A 80 1.73 -15.33 -1.16
N LEU A 81 2.58 -16.22 -1.66
CA LEU A 81 2.22 -17.15 -2.73
C LEU A 81 2.14 -18.59 -2.16
N ASP A 82 1.25 -19.41 -2.73
CA ASP A 82 1.29 -20.87 -2.56
C ASP A 82 2.25 -21.54 -3.56
N ALA A 83 2.30 -22.87 -3.56
CA ALA A 83 3.22 -23.64 -4.42
C ALA A 83 2.86 -23.51 -5.90
N GLU A 84 1.61 -23.14 -6.20
CA GLU A 84 1.04 -22.92 -7.52
C GLU A 84 1.12 -21.46 -7.97
N GLY A 85 1.54 -20.54 -7.09
CA GLY A 85 1.70 -19.11 -7.36
C GLY A 85 0.45 -18.27 -7.12
N ALA A 86 -0.60 -18.81 -6.50
CA ALA A 86 -1.79 -18.05 -6.10
C ALA A 86 -1.58 -17.33 -4.76
N ALA A 87 -2.24 -16.18 -4.63
CA ALA A 87 -2.11 -15.32 -3.47
C ALA A 87 -2.79 -15.93 -2.24
N ARG A 88 -2.06 -16.07 -1.13
CA ARG A 88 -2.59 -16.54 0.15
C ARG A 88 -2.18 -15.66 1.33
N MET A 89 -3.07 -15.59 2.31
CA MET A 89 -2.74 -14.99 3.60
C MET A 89 -1.81 -15.93 4.37
N VAL A 90 -0.73 -15.38 4.93
CA VAL A 90 0.27 -16.16 5.67
C VAL A 90 -0.34 -16.66 6.98
N ASP A 91 -0.25 -17.96 7.27
CA ASP A 91 -0.62 -18.44 8.60
C ASP A 91 0.37 -17.93 9.66
N VAL A 92 -0.18 -17.32 10.71
CA VAL A 92 0.57 -16.78 11.85
C VAL A 92 0.23 -17.50 13.15
N SER A 93 -0.62 -18.53 13.13
CA SER A 93 -1.11 -19.28 14.29
C SER A 93 0.01 -19.71 15.25
N GLY A 94 1.09 -20.30 14.71
CA GLY A 94 2.25 -20.78 15.46
C GLY A 94 3.28 -19.72 15.89
N LYS A 95 3.05 -18.43 15.59
CA LYS A 95 3.95 -17.34 16.01
C LYS A 95 3.56 -16.83 17.39
N ALA A 96 4.55 -16.58 18.25
CA ALA A 96 4.33 -15.92 19.53
C ALA A 96 3.92 -14.45 19.33
N ALA A 97 3.01 -13.98 20.18
CA ALA A 97 2.64 -12.56 20.23
C ALA A 97 3.78 -11.75 20.87
N SER A 98 4.04 -10.57 20.33
CA SER A 98 5.02 -9.62 20.87
C SER A 98 4.52 -8.20 20.71
N VAL A 99 5.02 -7.28 21.54
CA VAL A 99 4.82 -5.84 21.34
C VAL A 99 5.54 -5.43 20.06
N ARG A 100 4.83 -4.71 19.19
CA ARG A 100 5.31 -4.29 17.88
C ARG A 100 4.92 -2.84 17.63
N THR A 101 5.80 -2.13 16.94
CA THR A 101 5.51 -0.77 16.48
C THR A 101 5.89 -0.61 15.03
N ALA A 102 5.20 0.27 14.33
CA ALA A 102 5.55 0.70 12.98
C ALA A 102 5.28 2.19 12.85
N THR A 103 6.19 2.91 12.18
CA THR A 103 6.04 4.32 11.85
C THR A 103 6.23 4.51 10.35
N ALA A 104 5.31 5.23 9.72
CA ALA A 104 5.36 5.60 8.31
C ALA A 104 5.27 7.11 8.14
N ARG A 105 5.83 7.61 7.03
CA ARG A 105 5.80 9.02 6.64
C ARG A 105 5.10 9.16 5.30
N ALA A 106 4.33 10.24 5.14
CA ALA A 106 3.87 10.74 3.85
C ALA A 106 4.16 12.24 3.73
N VAL A 107 4.38 12.74 2.52
CA VAL A 107 4.52 14.17 2.25
C VAL A 107 3.49 14.61 1.23
N VAL A 108 2.84 15.75 1.47
CA VAL A 108 1.93 16.39 0.51
C VAL A 108 2.50 17.74 0.14
N THR A 109 2.91 17.93 -1.12
CA THR A 109 3.45 19.20 -1.62
C THR A 109 2.39 19.90 -2.45
N MET A 110 2.26 21.22 -2.28
CA MET A 110 1.23 22.01 -2.95
C MET A 110 1.73 23.39 -3.35
N GLY A 111 1.03 24.02 -4.30
CA GLY A 111 1.29 25.38 -4.68
C GLY A 111 0.82 26.40 -3.63
N PRO A 112 1.10 27.69 -3.85
CA PRO A 112 0.83 28.73 -2.87
C PRO A 112 -0.66 28.90 -2.57
N VAL A 113 -1.53 28.69 -3.56
CA VAL A 113 -2.98 28.87 -3.40
C VAL A 113 -3.58 27.78 -2.52
N ALA A 114 -3.22 26.52 -2.75
CA ALA A 114 -3.61 25.42 -1.87
C ALA A 114 -2.96 25.49 -0.48
N TRP A 115 -1.75 26.05 -0.38
CA TRP A 115 -1.05 26.22 0.89
C TRP A 115 -1.75 27.21 1.82
N SER A 116 -2.21 28.35 1.29
CA SER A 116 -3.04 29.32 2.02
C SER A 116 -4.36 28.70 2.48
N ALA A 117 -4.98 27.88 1.64
CA ALA A 117 -6.21 27.15 1.98
C ALA A 117 -6.04 26.07 3.08
N LEU A 118 -4.85 25.85 3.64
CA LEU A 118 -4.69 25.03 4.84
C LEU A 118 -5.07 25.76 6.12
N ASP A 119 -5.08 27.09 6.11
CA ASP A 119 -5.48 27.88 7.25
C ASP A 119 -7.00 27.74 7.45
N ALA A 120 -7.41 27.32 8.65
CA ALA A 120 -8.79 26.94 8.95
C ALA A 120 -9.80 28.09 8.74
N SER A 121 -9.33 29.34 8.81
CA SER A 121 -10.12 30.55 8.49
C SER A 121 -10.34 30.74 6.99
N GLU A 122 -9.46 30.22 6.14
CA GLU A 122 -9.52 30.36 4.69
C GLU A 122 -10.15 29.16 4.00
N ASN A 123 -10.17 27.99 4.67
CA ASN A 123 -10.77 26.80 4.12
C ASN A 123 -12.28 26.72 4.39
N ARG A 124 -13.08 26.89 3.33
CA ARG A 124 -14.55 26.70 3.39
C ARG A 124 -14.97 25.29 3.82
N LYS A 125 -14.07 24.30 3.79
CA LYS A 125 -14.32 22.92 4.26
C LYS A 125 -13.95 22.70 5.73
N GLY A 126 -13.37 23.69 6.41
CA GLY A 126 -12.94 23.60 7.81
C GLY A 126 -11.46 23.18 7.97
N ASP A 127 -11.09 22.74 9.17
CA ASP A 127 -9.71 22.37 9.52
C ASP A 127 -9.26 21.10 8.78
N ALA A 128 -8.54 21.30 7.67
CA ALA A 128 -8.01 20.23 6.83
C ALA A 128 -7.07 19.28 7.58
N LEU A 129 -6.27 19.79 8.54
CA LEU A 129 -5.29 18.97 9.26
C LEU A 129 -5.97 18.10 10.32
N ALA A 130 -6.98 18.64 11.01
CA ALA A 130 -7.77 17.85 11.96
C ALA A 130 -8.54 16.73 11.26
N VAL A 131 -9.20 17.03 10.13
CA VAL A 131 -9.93 16.02 9.34
C VAL A 131 -8.97 14.95 8.81
N ALA A 132 -7.82 15.35 8.26
CA ALA A 132 -6.81 14.41 7.78
C ALA A 132 -6.25 13.51 8.90
N ARG A 133 -6.08 14.04 10.12
CA ARG A 133 -5.69 13.23 11.29
C ARG A 133 -6.70 12.15 11.60
N LEU A 134 -7.99 12.51 11.67
CA LEU A 134 -9.07 11.56 11.94
C LEU A 134 -9.19 10.51 10.83
N ALA A 135 -9.03 10.92 9.57
CA ALA A 135 -9.03 10.00 8.44
C ALA A 135 -7.89 8.98 8.53
N GLY A 136 -6.67 9.42 8.87
CA GLY A 136 -5.53 8.53 9.07
C GLY A 136 -5.76 7.51 10.19
N ILE A 137 -6.30 7.95 11.34
CA ILE A 137 -6.61 7.04 12.47
C ILE A 137 -7.68 6.02 12.08
N GLN A 138 -8.72 6.44 11.36
CA GLN A 138 -9.77 5.53 10.90
C GLN A 138 -9.27 4.54 9.87
N ALA A 139 -8.42 4.98 8.94
CA ALA A 139 -7.84 4.13 7.91
C ALA A 139 -6.90 3.06 8.49
N ALA A 140 -6.10 3.41 9.51
CA ALA A 140 -5.24 2.45 10.21
C ALA A 140 -6.05 1.24 10.71
N LYS A 141 -7.20 1.50 11.35
CA LYS A 141 -8.08 0.47 11.93
C LYS A 141 -8.77 -0.41 10.88
N ARG A 142 -8.80 0.03 9.61
CA ARG A 142 -9.43 -0.67 8.48
C ARG A 142 -8.40 -1.14 7.46
N ALA A 143 -7.10 -1.18 7.79
CA ALA A 143 -6.06 -1.52 6.83
C ALA A 143 -6.29 -2.90 6.17
N SER A 144 -6.82 -3.88 6.93
CA SER A 144 -7.19 -5.20 6.42
C SER A 144 -8.33 -5.20 5.40
N ASP A 145 -9.17 -4.16 5.39
CA ASP A 145 -10.24 -4.02 4.40
C ASP A 145 -9.68 -3.53 3.04
N TRP A 146 -8.53 -2.85 3.07
CA TRP A 146 -7.88 -2.26 1.90
C TRP A 146 -6.79 -3.17 1.32
N ILE A 147 -6.03 -3.84 2.17
CA ILE A 147 -4.91 -4.69 1.78
C ILE A 147 -5.34 -6.17 1.89
N PRO A 148 -5.62 -6.86 0.77
CA PRO A 148 -6.35 -8.14 0.79
C PRO A 148 -5.73 -9.26 1.63
N LEU A 149 -4.41 -9.23 1.83
CA LEU A 149 -3.66 -10.28 2.53
C LEU A 149 -3.18 -9.84 3.93
N CYS A 150 -3.61 -8.67 4.39
CA CYS A 150 -3.36 -8.25 5.77
C CYS A 150 -4.26 -8.99 6.75
N HIS A 151 -3.69 -9.38 7.88
CA HIS A 151 -4.46 -9.89 9.01
C HIS A 151 -5.20 -8.75 9.70
N PRO A 152 -6.43 -8.98 10.20
CA PRO A 152 -7.03 -8.08 11.17
C PRO A 152 -6.20 -8.07 12.46
N LEU A 153 -5.85 -6.89 12.97
CA LEU A 153 -5.00 -6.71 14.16
C LEU A 153 -5.71 -5.96 15.28
N VAL A 154 -5.23 -6.15 16.51
CA VAL A 154 -5.70 -5.43 17.71
C VAL A 154 -4.73 -4.28 18.01
N PHE A 155 -5.24 -3.08 18.22
CA PHE A 155 -4.42 -1.88 18.34
C PHE A 155 -4.33 -1.41 19.80
N ASP A 156 -3.10 -1.17 20.28
CA ASP A 156 -2.86 -0.51 21.57
C ASP A 156 -2.76 1.02 21.42
N GLY A 157 -2.49 1.50 20.20
CA GLY A 157 -2.50 2.93 19.89
C GLY A 157 -2.21 3.24 18.43
N VAL A 158 -2.82 4.32 17.95
CA VAL A 158 -2.61 4.89 16.63
C VAL A 158 -2.45 6.40 16.80
N ASP A 159 -1.29 6.91 16.41
CA ASP A 159 -0.96 8.33 16.42
C ASP A 159 -0.69 8.80 15.00
N VAL A 160 -1.27 9.94 14.62
CA VAL A 160 -1.04 10.58 13.32
C VAL A 160 -0.70 12.04 13.59
N ALA A 161 0.51 12.46 13.23
CA ALA A 161 0.98 13.83 13.35
C ALA A 161 1.10 14.47 11.97
N LEU A 162 0.62 15.71 11.83
CA LEU A 162 0.74 16.49 10.61
C LEU A 162 1.51 17.77 10.92
N THR A 163 2.58 18.03 10.18
CA THR A 163 3.48 19.17 10.37
C THR A 163 3.58 19.98 9.09
N ARG A 164 3.23 21.27 9.15
CA ARG A 164 3.39 22.22 8.05
C ARG A 164 4.87 22.59 7.86
N ARG A 165 5.37 22.49 6.64
CA ARG A 165 6.72 22.89 6.22
C ARG A 165 6.62 24.06 5.24
N ALA A 166 6.59 25.29 5.76
CA ALA A 166 6.36 26.50 4.97
C ALA A 166 7.40 26.70 3.85
N ARG A 167 8.69 26.41 4.11
CA ARG A 167 9.78 26.56 3.13
C ARG A 167 9.55 25.73 1.86
N THR A 168 9.01 24.54 2.01
CA THR A 168 8.75 23.60 0.92
C THR A 168 7.29 23.59 0.47
N ARG A 169 6.41 24.37 1.13
CA ARG A 169 4.95 24.34 0.95
C ARG A 169 4.41 22.92 0.97
N SER A 170 4.83 22.17 1.99
CA SER A 170 4.43 20.78 2.16
C SER A 170 3.90 20.48 3.55
N VAL A 171 3.06 19.45 3.64
CA VAL A 171 2.59 18.88 4.89
C VAL A 171 3.28 17.52 5.04
N GLU A 172 4.08 17.39 6.09
CA GLU A 172 4.67 16.11 6.48
C GLU A 172 3.72 15.40 7.44
N ILE A 173 3.41 14.15 7.15
CA ILE A 173 2.50 13.31 7.90
C ILE A 173 3.31 12.14 8.44
N VAL A 174 3.27 11.93 9.76
CA VAL A 174 3.92 10.79 10.42
C VAL A 174 2.84 10.01 11.15
N ALA A 175 2.67 8.74 10.77
CA ALA A 175 1.73 7.83 11.40
C ALA A 175 2.48 6.73 12.15
N SER A 176 2.20 6.57 13.43
CA SER A 176 2.79 5.56 14.30
C SER A 176 1.69 4.65 14.86
N VAL A 177 1.87 3.35 14.69
CA VAL A 177 0.95 2.31 15.15
C VAL A 177 1.68 1.38 16.11
N ARG A 178 1.03 1.04 17.23
CA ARG A 178 1.53 0.09 18.20
C ARG A 178 0.45 -0.92 18.58
N GLY A 179 0.88 -2.15 18.85
CA GLY A 179 -0.01 -3.21 19.30
C GLY A 179 0.75 -4.46 19.71
N THR A 180 0.04 -5.38 20.32
CA THR A 180 0.56 -6.71 20.66
C THR A 180 -0.01 -7.74 19.68
N GLY A 181 0.86 -8.41 18.91
CA GLY A 181 0.40 -9.27 17.83
C GLY A 181 1.44 -10.24 17.28
N LYS A 182 0.99 -11.11 16.38
CA LYS A 182 1.80 -12.17 15.74
C LYS A 182 2.46 -11.71 14.42
N THR A 183 1.96 -10.62 13.84
CA THR A 183 2.50 -9.94 12.66
C THR A 183 2.71 -8.45 12.95
N GLY A 184 3.47 -7.76 12.10
CA GLY A 184 3.79 -6.34 12.27
C GLY A 184 2.66 -5.40 11.82
N TYR A 185 2.83 -4.12 12.13
CA TYR A 185 1.86 -3.04 11.87
C TYR A 185 2.30 -2.13 10.70
N GLU A 186 3.23 -2.59 9.85
CA GLU A 186 3.80 -1.78 8.77
C GLU A 186 2.72 -1.26 7.81
N MET A 187 1.75 -2.11 7.48
CA MET A 187 0.68 -1.75 6.55
C MET A 187 -0.32 -0.79 7.18
N GLU A 188 -0.64 -0.95 8.45
CA GLU A 188 -1.53 -0.06 9.20
C GLU A 188 -0.95 1.35 9.26
N ALA A 189 0.36 1.49 9.51
CA ALA A 189 1.04 2.78 9.52
C ALA A 189 1.07 3.41 8.10
N MET A 190 1.39 2.62 7.07
CA MET A 190 1.43 3.10 5.68
C MET A 190 0.07 3.55 5.17
N VAL A 191 -0.98 2.76 5.44
CA VAL A 191 -2.37 3.09 5.08
C VAL A 191 -2.84 4.35 5.82
N ALA A 192 -2.50 4.50 7.10
CA ALA A 192 -2.83 5.70 7.87
C ALA A 192 -2.19 6.95 7.27
N ALA A 193 -0.90 6.91 6.95
CA ALA A 193 -0.18 8.02 6.33
C ALA A 193 -0.75 8.36 4.94
N ALA A 194 -1.04 7.34 4.12
CA ALA A 194 -1.63 7.51 2.80
C ALA A 194 -3.03 8.14 2.84
N ALA A 195 -3.91 7.64 3.70
CA ALA A 195 -5.27 8.16 3.82
C ALA A 195 -5.30 9.59 4.34
N ALA A 196 -4.46 9.92 5.32
CA ALA A 196 -4.29 11.29 5.79
C ALA A 196 -3.80 12.21 4.66
N ALA A 197 -2.82 11.77 3.86
CA ALA A 197 -2.31 12.53 2.71
C ALA A 197 -3.38 12.78 1.64
N LEU A 198 -4.15 11.74 1.28
CA LEU A 198 -5.27 11.85 0.35
C LEU A 198 -6.38 12.76 0.89
N THR A 199 -6.58 12.79 2.20
CA THR A 199 -7.55 13.70 2.83
C THR A 199 -7.08 15.15 2.76
N VAL A 200 -5.79 15.42 2.98
CA VAL A 200 -5.22 16.77 2.73
C VAL A 200 -5.44 17.19 1.28
N TYR A 201 -5.18 16.28 0.32
CA TYR A 201 -5.49 16.53 -1.09
C TYR A 201 -6.97 16.87 -1.28
N ASP A 202 -7.90 16.07 -0.74
CA ASP A 202 -9.34 16.29 -0.91
C ASP A 202 -9.79 17.66 -0.39
N MET A 203 -9.25 18.06 0.76
CA MET A 203 -9.57 19.32 1.43
C MET A 203 -9.05 20.53 0.64
N CYS A 204 -7.93 20.39 -0.08
CA CYS A 204 -7.30 21.50 -0.81
C CYS A 204 -7.53 21.47 -2.34
N LYS A 205 -7.99 20.37 -2.94
CA LYS A 205 -8.13 20.23 -4.41
C LYS A 205 -9.08 21.22 -5.08
N GLY A 206 -9.96 21.84 -4.28
CA GLY A 206 -10.86 22.90 -4.77
C GLY A 206 -10.15 24.22 -5.04
N ALA A 207 -9.05 24.49 -4.35
CA ALA A 207 -8.22 25.67 -4.54
C ALA A 207 -7.18 25.47 -5.65
N GLU A 208 -6.52 24.31 -5.65
CA GLU A 208 -5.49 23.99 -6.64
C GLU A 208 -5.44 22.47 -6.88
N LYS A 209 -5.33 22.04 -8.14
CA LYS A 209 -5.29 20.61 -8.50
C LYS A 209 -3.89 20.02 -8.57
N GLY A 210 -2.85 20.86 -8.66
CA GLY A 210 -1.44 20.47 -8.80
C GLY A 210 -0.78 19.92 -7.52
N ILE A 211 -1.58 19.49 -6.54
CA ILE A 211 -1.10 18.94 -5.27
C ILE A 211 -0.50 17.54 -5.53
N VAL A 212 0.69 17.30 -5.01
CA VAL A 212 1.41 16.02 -5.14
C VAL A 212 1.42 15.30 -3.80
N VAL A 213 0.98 14.05 -3.81
CA VAL A 213 1.07 13.13 -2.66
C VAL A 213 2.26 12.21 -2.87
N GLY A 214 3.28 12.32 -2.02
CA GLY A 214 4.45 11.47 -2.02
C GLY A 214 5.72 12.17 -1.53
N PRO A 215 6.72 11.41 -1.07
CA PRO A 215 6.73 9.95 -0.94
C PRO A 215 5.81 9.44 0.19
N ILE A 216 5.41 8.17 0.13
CA ILE A 216 4.79 7.42 1.24
C ILE A 216 5.72 6.26 1.55
N GLU A 217 6.22 6.17 2.78
CA GLU A 217 7.30 5.26 3.10
C GLU A 217 7.35 4.84 4.58
N LEU A 218 7.80 3.61 4.84
CA LEU A 218 8.03 3.15 6.21
C LEU A 218 9.29 3.82 6.76
N VAL A 219 9.22 4.43 7.94
CA VAL A 219 10.33 5.09 8.63
C VAL A 219 11.02 4.12 9.58
N SER A 220 10.24 3.39 10.38
CA SER A 220 10.78 2.41 11.31
C SER A 220 9.76 1.35 11.66
N LYS A 221 10.25 0.21 12.15
CA LYS A 221 9.44 -0.79 12.84
C LYS A 221 10.23 -1.48 13.93
N THR A 222 9.55 -2.01 14.93
CA THR A 222 10.17 -2.80 15.99
C THR A 222 9.41 -4.09 16.27
N GLY A 223 10.13 -5.09 16.75
CA GLY A 223 9.59 -6.38 17.17
C GLY A 223 9.38 -7.41 16.05
N GLY A 224 9.09 -8.64 16.47
CA GLY A 224 8.97 -9.79 15.57
C GLY A 224 10.30 -10.43 15.17
N LYS A 225 10.20 -11.54 14.42
CA LYS A 225 11.37 -12.36 14.04
C LYS A 225 12.39 -11.62 13.18
N SER A 226 11.95 -10.65 12.37
CA SER A 226 12.84 -9.85 11.53
C SER A 226 13.67 -8.82 12.31
N GLY A 227 13.37 -8.61 13.59
CA GLY A 227 13.95 -7.55 14.40
C GLY A 227 13.50 -6.15 13.97
N ASP A 228 14.19 -5.18 14.56
CA ASP A 228 13.93 -3.75 14.36
C ASP A 228 14.53 -3.28 13.04
N TRP A 229 13.83 -2.36 12.38
CA TRP A 229 14.29 -1.74 11.15
C TRP A 229 14.07 -0.24 11.22
N ILE A 230 15.02 0.51 10.67
CA ILE A 230 14.94 1.96 10.51
C ILE A 230 15.46 2.34 9.13
N ARG A 231 14.78 3.28 8.49
CA ARG A 231 15.22 3.86 7.23
C ARG A 231 16.54 4.61 7.46
N GLN A 232 17.52 4.40 6.57
CA GLN A 232 18.88 4.94 6.75
C GLN A 232 18.92 6.46 6.87
N ALA A 233 18.07 7.18 6.12
CA ALA A 233 17.96 8.64 6.21
C ALA A 233 17.49 9.12 7.59
N ASP A 234 16.69 8.31 8.29
CA ASP A 234 16.12 8.64 9.60
C ASP A 234 16.98 8.10 10.77
N ALA A 235 17.93 7.19 10.50
CA ALA A 235 18.87 6.67 11.49
C ALA A 235 19.81 7.73 12.07
N VAL A 236 20.08 8.81 11.31
CA VAL A 236 20.99 9.91 11.68
C VAL A 236 20.33 10.91 12.64
N GLN A 237 18.99 10.97 12.69
CA GLN A 237 18.24 11.99 13.43
C GLN A 237 17.86 11.58 14.87
N ARG A 238 18.31 10.42 15.34
CA ARG A 238 17.96 9.96 16.70
C ARG A 238 18.70 10.84 17.74
N PRO A 239 18.00 11.51 18.67
CA PRO A 239 18.69 12.14 19.79
C PRO A 239 19.39 11.04 20.57
N ARG A 240 20.70 11.19 20.80
CA ARG A 240 21.45 10.31 21.71
C ARG A 240 20.74 10.36 23.05
N ARG A 241 20.07 9.27 23.44
CA ARG A 241 19.48 9.16 24.77
C ARG A 241 20.60 9.37 25.79
N GLY A 242 20.50 10.45 26.55
CA GLY A 242 21.42 10.77 27.63
C GLY A 242 21.46 9.63 28.63
N ARG A 243 22.68 9.30 29.07
CA ARG A 243 22.92 8.53 30.29
C ARG A 243 22.53 9.36 31.50
#